data_AF-W7W4P2-F1
#
_entry.id   AF-W7W4P2-F1
#
_cell.length_a   1.000
_cell.length_b   1.000
_cell.length_c   1.000
_cell.angle_alpha   90.00
_cell.angle_beta   90.00
_cell.angle_gamma   90.00
#
_symmetry.space_group_name_H-M   'P 1'
#
loop_
_entity.id
_entity.type
_entity.pdbx_description
1 polymer ?
#
loop_
_entity_poly.entity_id
_entity_poly.type
_entity_poly.pdbx_seq_one_letter_code
_entity_poly.pdbx_strand_id
1 'polypeptide(L)'
;MRSATGEAHALLAAVNDPAVSTKLGDLEKNAQRTLWTIAGLVLATAVFGAWLGWAIRQSVRGPVEDVVASVSRIAAGDLATKISSSGRDEIAWLNHELNQMRKKLLSTIAQVRESAEQVSVASNEIASGNTDLSTRTETQASGLQQTASSMEQLTSTVRQNADNAQQANQLVVSASDVASRGGEVMTQVVSTMNDINSSARKIADIIGVIDGIAFQTNILALNAAVEAARAGEQGRGFAVVAGEVRNLAQRSAAAAKEIKTLIGDSVDKVETGTRLVDQAGSTMDEILASVRQVTHIMSEISVASREQSAGIEQVNRSIEQMDSSTQQNAALVEQAAAASHSLRDQSHKLTEAVKVFKLAA
;
A
#
# COMPACT_ATOMS: atom_id res chain seq x y z
N MET A 1 -57.03 -66.47 140.74
CA MET A 1 -58.21 -65.57 140.69
C MET A 1 -57.71 -64.15 140.92
N ARG A 2 -58.03 -63.21 140.01
CA ARG A 2 -57.71 -61.76 139.98
C ARG A 2 -56.25 -61.33 139.65
N SER A 3 -55.90 -61.32 138.36
CA SER A 3 -55.13 -60.19 137.75
C SER A 3 -54.94 -60.33 136.23
N ALA A 4 -55.11 -61.52 135.63
CA ALA A 4 -54.93 -61.74 134.19
C ALA A 4 -56.07 -61.22 133.28
N THR A 5 -57.14 -60.62 133.84
CA THR A 5 -58.30 -60.11 133.10
C THR A 5 -58.30 -58.57 132.93
N GLY A 6 -57.28 -57.87 133.43
CA GLY A 6 -57.15 -56.40 133.30
C GLY A 6 -56.43 -55.95 132.01
N GLU A 7 -55.40 -56.67 131.58
CA GLU A 7 -54.58 -56.27 130.40
C GLU A 7 -55.25 -56.60 129.05
N ALA A 8 -56.08 -57.64 128.97
CA ALA A 8 -56.84 -57.97 127.76
C ALA A 8 -57.95 -56.95 127.44
N HIS A 9 -58.54 -56.30 128.45
CA HIS A 9 -59.51 -55.22 128.26
C HIS A 9 -58.86 -53.89 127.85
N ALA A 10 -57.61 -53.63 128.26
CA ALA A 10 -56.86 -52.44 127.85
C ALA A 10 -56.40 -52.50 126.38
N LEU A 11 -56.01 -53.68 125.88
CA LEU A 11 -55.61 -53.86 124.48
C LEU A 11 -56.80 -53.86 123.50
N LEU A 12 -57.98 -54.34 123.91
CA LEU A 12 -59.20 -54.26 123.08
C LEU A 12 -59.80 -52.84 123.03
N ALA A 13 -59.61 -52.02 124.07
CA ALA A 13 -60.02 -50.61 124.06
C ALA A 13 -59.12 -49.72 123.16
N ALA A 14 -57.83 -50.05 123.04
CA ALA A 14 -56.91 -49.31 122.17
C ALA A 14 -57.12 -49.58 120.66
N VAL A 15 -57.66 -50.75 120.30
CA VAL A 15 -58.00 -51.08 118.90
C VAL A 15 -59.37 -50.49 118.49
N ASN A 16 -60.26 -50.23 119.45
CA ASN A 16 -61.60 -49.68 119.20
C ASN A 16 -61.69 -48.16 119.48
N ASP A 17 -60.53 -47.48 119.57
CA ASP A 17 -60.44 -46.04 119.78
C ASP A 17 -60.86 -45.29 118.49
N PRO A 18 -61.92 -44.47 118.51
CA PRO A 18 -62.34 -43.67 117.36
C PRO A 18 -61.24 -42.71 116.87
N ALA A 19 -60.18 -42.44 117.65
CA ALA A 19 -59.01 -41.67 117.23
C ALA A 19 -58.09 -42.43 116.25
N VAL A 20 -58.04 -43.78 116.32
CA VAL A 20 -57.21 -44.59 115.41
C VAL A 20 -57.90 -44.78 114.06
N SER A 21 -59.22 -44.98 114.05
CA SER A 21 -60.00 -45.08 112.80
C SER A 21 -60.12 -43.73 112.07
N THR A 22 -60.21 -42.61 112.78
CA THR A 22 -60.14 -41.27 112.16
C THR A 22 -58.76 -40.95 111.61
N LYS A 23 -57.66 -41.32 112.30
CA LYS A 23 -56.31 -41.16 111.75
C LYS A 23 -56.06 -42.01 110.49
N LEU A 24 -56.60 -43.23 110.42
CA LEU A 24 -56.52 -44.06 109.22
C LEU A 24 -57.33 -43.47 108.05
N GLY A 25 -58.54 -42.95 108.31
CA GLY A 25 -59.36 -42.28 107.29
C GLY A 25 -58.79 -40.93 106.81
N ASP A 26 -58.13 -40.16 107.67
CA ASP A 26 -57.43 -38.94 107.30
C ASP A 26 -56.13 -39.21 106.52
N LEU A 27 -55.44 -40.33 106.83
CA LEU A 27 -54.31 -40.81 106.02
C LEU A 27 -54.76 -41.26 104.62
N GLU A 28 -55.88 -41.97 104.49
CA GLU A 28 -56.44 -42.34 103.19
C GLU A 28 -56.88 -41.11 102.37
N LYS A 29 -57.59 -40.15 102.99
CA LYS A 29 -58.00 -38.90 102.31
C LYS A 29 -56.82 -38.03 101.90
N ASN A 30 -55.78 -37.95 102.73
CA ASN A 30 -54.56 -37.21 102.39
C ASN A 30 -53.75 -37.93 101.31
N ALA A 31 -53.59 -39.26 101.38
CA ALA A 31 -52.96 -40.04 100.33
C ALA A 31 -53.70 -39.90 98.99
N GLN A 32 -55.05 -39.89 99.01
CA GLN A 32 -55.88 -39.70 97.82
C GLN A 32 -55.77 -38.27 97.28
N ARG A 33 -55.78 -37.23 98.13
CA ARG A 33 -55.51 -35.84 97.71
C ARG A 33 -54.11 -35.68 97.11
N THR A 34 -53.08 -36.25 97.72
CA THR A 34 -51.71 -36.21 97.22
C THR A 34 -51.60 -36.93 95.87
N LEU A 35 -52.25 -38.08 95.70
CA LEU A 35 -52.34 -38.80 94.41
C LEU A 35 -53.01 -37.96 93.31
N TRP A 36 -54.13 -37.30 93.60
CA TRP A 36 -54.80 -36.42 92.62
C TRP A 36 -53.97 -35.18 92.27
N THR A 37 -53.23 -34.60 93.22
CA THR A 37 -52.33 -33.48 92.93
C THR A 37 -51.13 -33.91 92.08
N ILE A 38 -50.55 -35.09 92.35
CA ILE A 38 -49.44 -35.63 91.54
C ILE A 38 -49.94 -35.99 90.15
N ALA A 39 -51.09 -36.67 90.03
CA ALA A 39 -51.70 -37.00 88.75
C ALA A 39 -52.03 -35.74 87.93
N GLY A 40 -52.58 -34.69 88.57
CA GLY A 40 -52.84 -33.41 87.92
C GLY A 40 -51.56 -32.71 87.43
N LEU A 41 -50.48 -32.76 88.21
CA LEU A 41 -49.19 -32.18 87.83
C LEU A 41 -48.53 -32.93 86.66
N VAL A 42 -48.60 -34.27 86.68
CA VAL A 42 -48.12 -35.13 85.58
C VAL A 42 -48.92 -34.87 84.29
N LEU A 43 -50.24 -34.71 84.42
CA LEU A 43 -51.10 -34.45 83.26
C LEU A 43 -50.89 -33.03 82.70
N ALA A 44 -50.72 -32.03 83.57
CA ALA A 44 -50.40 -30.66 83.16
C ALA A 44 -49.04 -30.57 82.46
N THR A 45 -48.02 -31.28 82.96
CA THR A 45 -46.69 -31.34 82.31
C THR A 45 -46.74 -32.09 80.98
N ALA A 46 -47.52 -33.18 80.87
CA ALA A 46 -47.71 -33.89 79.61
C ALA A 46 -48.43 -33.03 78.56
N VAL A 47 -49.51 -32.33 78.94
CA VAL A 47 -50.24 -31.42 78.05
C VAL A 47 -49.37 -30.22 77.65
N PHE A 48 -48.61 -29.65 78.58
CA PHE A 48 -47.68 -28.56 78.28
C PHE A 48 -46.57 -29.03 77.33
N GLY A 49 -46.00 -30.22 77.52
CA GLY A 49 -45.02 -30.81 76.61
C GLY A 49 -45.59 -31.07 75.21
N ALA A 50 -46.83 -31.56 75.13
CA ALA A 50 -47.52 -31.75 73.85
C ALA A 50 -47.83 -30.42 73.14
N TRP A 51 -48.27 -29.40 73.89
CA TRP A 51 -48.49 -28.05 73.36
C TRP A 51 -47.19 -27.40 72.91
N LEU A 52 -46.12 -27.47 73.69
CA LEU A 52 -44.81 -26.94 73.34
C LEU A 52 -44.25 -27.66 72.10
N GLY A 53 -44.38 -28.99 72.04
CA GLY A 53 -43.98 -29.78 70.88
C GLY A 53 -44.80 -29.48 69.63
N TRP A 54 -46.10 -29.24 69.76
CA TRP A 54 -46.96 -28.79 68.67
C TRP A 54 -46.62 -27.36 68.22
N ALA A 55 -46.44 -26.43 69.16
CA ALA A 55 -46.07 -25.04 68.87
C ALA A 55 -44.70 -24.94 68.18
N ILE A 56 -43.69 -25.68 68.66
CA ILE A 56 -42.36 -25.75 68.02
C ILE A 56 -42.47 -26.39 66.63
N ARG A 57 -43.19 -27.51 66.50
CA ARG A 57 -43.39 -28.18 65.20
C ARG A 57 -44.08 -27.25 64.20
N GLN A 58 -45.12 -26.52 64.62
CA GLN A 58 -45.85 -25.58 63.77
C GLN A 58 -44.98 -24.36 63.41
N SER A 59 -44.18 -23.87 64.37
CA SER A 59 -43.28 -22.72 64.19
C SER A 59 -42.10 -23.02 63.27
N VAL A 60 -41.65 -24.28 63.17
CA VAL A 60 -40.51 -24.66 62.33
C VAL A 60 -40.94 -25.18 60.96
N ARG A 61 -42.03 -25.96 60.88
CA ARG A 61 -42.42 -26.65 59.65
C ARG A 61 -42.76 -25.69 58.50
N GLY A 62 -43.58 -24.67 58.75
CA GLY A 62 -43.98 -23.70 57.71
C GLY A 62 -42.79 -22.95 57.10
N PRO A 63 -41.96 -22.27 57.92
CA PRO A 63 -40.78 -21.57 57.43
C PRO A 63 -39.76 -22.46 56.71
N VAL A 64 -39.63 -23.74 57.11
CA VAL A 64 -38.76 -24.70 56.41
C VAL A 64 -39.34 -25.09 55.05
N GLU A 65 -40.65 -25.30 54.92
CA GLU A 65 -41.32 -25.55 53.63
C GLU A 65 -41.11 -24.37 52.66
N ASP A 66 -41.17 -23.12 53.14
CA ASP A 66 -40.89 -21.92 52.35
C ASP A 66 -39.42 -21.81 51.89
N VAL A 67 -38.48 -22.22 52.74
CA VAL A 67 -37.05 -22.31 52.40
C VAL A 67 -36.85 -23.33 51.29
N VAL A 68 -37.43 -24.53 51.42
CA VAL A 68 -37.33 -25.60 50.41
C VAL A 68 -37.95 -25.13 49.09
N ALA A 69 -39.11 -24.48 49.11
CA ALA A 69 -39.73 -23.91 47.92
C ALA A 69 -38.85 -22.82 47.28
N SER A 70 -38.18 -22.00 48.07
CA SER A 70 -37.26 -20.97 47.58
C SER A 70 -36.01 -21.55 46.94
N VAL A 71 -35.41 -22.59 47.54
CA VAL A 71 -34.28 -23.33 46.96
C VAL A 71 -34.71 -24.03 45.67
N SER A 72 -35.89 -24.67 45.66
CA SER A 72 -36.42 -25.34 44.47
C SER A 72 -36.66 -24.35 43.31
N ARG A 73 -37.12 -23.12 43.61
CA ARG A 73 -37.27 -22.05 42.62
C ARG A 73 -35.94 -21.60 42.05
N ILE A 74 -34.94 -21.35 42.91
CA ILE A 74 -33.57 -21.01 42.47
C ILE A 74 -32.99 -22.12 41.59
N ALA A 75 -33.15 -23.39 41.98
CA ALA A 75 -32.68 -24.55 41.23
C ALA A 75 -33.38 -24.70 39.87
N ALA A 76 -34.65 -24.31 39.77
CA ALA A 76 -35.40 -24.23 38.52
C ALA A 76 -35.09 -22.99 37.67
N GLY A 77 -34.15 -22.15 38.11
CA GLY A 77 -33.72 -20.94 37.40
C GLY A 77 -34.56 -19.68 37.70
N ASP A 78 -35.54 -19.73 38.60
CA ASP A 78 -36.26 -18.52 39.02
C ASP A 78 -35.43 -17.68 39.99
N LEU A 79 -34.71 -16.70 39.45
CA LEU A 79 -33.95 -15.71 40.21
C LEU A 79 -34.74 -14.39 40.39
N ALA A 80 -35.87 -14.23 39.70
CA ALA A 80 -36.68 -13.02 39.75
C ALA A 80 -37.42 -12.89 41.08
N THR A 81 -37.92 -14.02 41.61
CA THR A 81 -38.71 -13.99 42.84
C THR A 81 -37.85 -13.72 44.07
N LYS A 82 -38.18 -12.64 44.80
CA LYS A 82 -37.49 -12.26 46.04
C LYS A 82 -37.85 -13.22 47.17
N ILE A 83 -36.85 -13.66 47.93
CA ILE A 83 -37.03 -14.42 49.17
C ILE A 83 -37.26 -13.42 50.31
N SER A 84 -38.41 -13.52 50.98
CA SER A 84 -38.75 -12.72 52.16
C SER A 84 -38.17 -13.36 53.42
N SER A 85 -37.39 -12.60 54.18
CA SER A 85 -36.93 -12.98 55.52
C SER A 85 -37.72 -12.18 56.56
N SER A 86 -38.74 -12.79 57.17
CA SER A 86 -39.46 -12.19 58.31
C SER A 86 -39.14 -13.00 59.57
N GLY A 87 -38.50 -12.38 60.56
CA GLY A 87 -38.12 -13.04 61.81
C GLY A 87 -36.74 -12.62 62.32
N ARG A 88 -36.34 -13.17 63.47
CA ARG A 88 -35.01 -12.99 64.09
C ARG A 88 -34.37 -14.34 64.47
N ASP A 89 -34.92 -15.44 63.97
CA ASP A 89 -34.46 -16.80 64.21
C ASP A 89 -33.48 -17.27 63.12
N GLU A 90 -32.97 -18.48 63.28
CA GLU A 90 -32.02 -19.12 62.37
C GLU A 90 -32.60 -19.31 60.96
N ILE A 91 -33.92 -19.47 60.83
CA ILE A 91 -34.60 -19.62 59.53
C ILE A 91 -34.68 -18.27 58.81
N ALA A 92 -34.93 -17.18 59.52
CA ALA A 92 -34.87 -15.83 58.95
C ALA A 92 -33.46 -15.50 58.48
N TRP A 93 -32.43 -15.91 59.23
CA TRP A 93 -31.04 -15.76 58.79
C TRP A 93 -30.71 -16.62 57.56
N LEU A 94 -31.14 -17.88 57.51
CA LEU A 94 -30.97 -18.74 56.33
C LEU A 94 -31.65 -18.14 55.08
N ASN A 95 -32.88 -17.62 55.22
CA ASN A 95 -33.58 -16.93 54.14
C ASN A 95 -32.84 -15.66 53.68
N HIS A 96 -32.20 -14.94 54.62
CA HIS A 96 -31.36 -13.80 54.28
C HIS A 96 -30.17 -14.23 53.41
N GLU A 97 -29.43 -15.24 53.82
CA GLU A 97 -28.27 -15.77 53.07
C GLU A 97 -28.68 -16.33 51.71
N LEU A 98 -29.78 -17.08 51.62
CA LEU A 98 -30.33 -17.57 50.35
C LEU A 98 -30.72 -16.42 49.42
N ASN A 99 -31.28 -15.34 49.95
CA ASN A 99 -31.58 -14.14 49.15
C ASN A 99 -30.30 -13.43 48.67
N GLN A 100 -29.24 -13.39 49.48
CA GLN A 100 -27.94 -12.85 49.07
C GLN A 100 -27.32 -13.71 47.96
N MET A 101 -27.37 -15.03 48.10
CA MET A 101 -26.95 -15.98 47.06
C MET A 101 -27.74 -15.77 45.76
N ARG A 102 -29.08 -15.68 45.83
CA ARG A 102 -29.94 -15.37 44.67
C ARG A 102 -29.54 -14.05 44.01
N LYS A 103 -29.31 -12.98 44.78
CA LYS A 103 -28.87 -11.68 44.23
C LYS A 103 -27.54 -11.78 43.50
N LYS A 104 -26.56 -12.49 44.07
CA LYS A 104 -25.26 -12.72 43.43
C LYS A 104 -25.41 -13.51 42.13
N LEU A 105 -26.17 -14.60 42.15
CA LEU A 105 -26.48 -15.38 40.94
C LEU A 105 -27.18 -14.52 39.88
N LEU A 106 -28.17 -13.72 40.27
CA LEU A 106 -28.88 -12.81 39.35
C LEU A 106 -27.91 -11.82 38.71
N SER A 107 -27.04 -11.20 39.50
CA SER A 107 -26.02 -10.25 39.01
C SER A 107 -25.04 -10.92 38.06
N THR A 108 -24.53 -12.10 38.41
CA THR A 108 -23.58 -12.84 37.57
C THR A 108 -24.23 -13.28 36.26
N ILE A 109 -25.46 -13.81 36.29
CA ILE A 109 -26.17 -14.23 35.08
C ILE A 109 -26.53 -13.02 34.19
N ALA A 110 -26.94 -11.90 34.79
CA ALA A 110 -27.19 -10.67 34.04
C ALA A 110 -25.92 -10.17 33.33
N GLN A 111 -24.78 -10.19 34.03
CA GLN A 111 -23.48 -9.81 33.46
C GLN A 111 -23.05 -10.76 32.33
N VAL A 112 -23.24 -12.08 32.49
CA VAL A 112 -22.94 -13.06 31.42
C VAL A 112 -23.83 -12.81 30.19
N ARG A 113 -25.12 -12.52 30.37
CA ARG A 113 -26.03 -12.20 29.26
C ARG A 113 -25.59 -10.93 28.53
N GLU A 114 -25.23 -9.89 29.26
CA GLU A 114 -24.73 -8.64 28.69
C GLU A 114 -23.43 -8.85 27.92
N SER A 115 -22.46 -9.58 28.49
CA SER A 115 -21.21 -9.89 27.79
C SER A 115 -21.42 -10.75 26.53
N ALA A 116 -22.34 -11.72 26.56
CA ALA A 116 -22.67 -12.53 25.39
C ALA A 116 -23.27 -11.68 24.25
N GLU A 117 -24.16 -10.73 24.58
CA GLU A 117 -24.72 -9.78 23.63
C GLU A 117 -23.64 -8.86 23.04
N GLN A 118 -22.75 -8.32 23.89
CA GLN A 118 -21.62 -7.49 23.42
C GLN A 118 -20.70 -8.26 22.46
N VAL A 119 -20.38 -9.53 22.75
CA VAL A 119 -19.58 -10.37 21.84
C VAL A 119 -20.33 -10.65 20.53
N SER A 120 -21.65 -10.80 20.58
CA SER A 120 -22.48 -10.98 19.37
C SER A 120 -22.43 -9.73 18.47
N VAL A 121 -22.61 -8.54 19.05
CA VAL A 121 -22.51 -7.26 18.34
C VAL A 121 -21.11 -7.07 17.74
N ALA A 122 -20.05 -7.24 18.55
CA ALA A 122 -18.67 -7.12 18.08
C ALA A 122 -18.34 -8.12 16.95
N SER A 123 -18.86 -9.35 17.03
CA SER A 123 -18.66 -10.36 15.97
C SER A 123 -19.33 -9.96 14.66
N ASN A 124 -20.52 -9.34 14.70
CA ASN A 124 -21.19 -8.82 13.52
C ASN A 124 -20.44 -7.61 12.92
N GLU A 125 -19.89 -6.73 13.76
CA GLU A 125 -19.03 -5.63 13.30
C GLU A 125 -17.77 -6.14 12.61
N ILE A 126 -17.10 -7.15 13.18
CA ILE A 126 -15.94 -7.78 12.55
C ILE A 126 -16.35 -8.42 11.22
N ALA A 127 -17.46 -9.15 11.14
CA ALA A 127 -17.93 -9.76 9.89
C ALA A 127 -18.21 -8.72 8.78
N SER A 128 -18.82 -7.58 9.16
CA SER A 128 -19.04 -6.45 8.24
C SER A 128 -17.72 -5.84 7.76
N GLY A 129 -16.81 -5.52 8.68
CA GLY A 129 -15.48 -4.99 8.34
C GLY A 129 -14.64 -5.95 7.49
N ASN A 130 -14.81 -7.26 7.71
CA ASN A 130 -14.15 -8.28 6.93
C ASN A 130 -14.69 -8.39 5.49
N THR A 131 -15.99 -8.10 5.30
CA THR A 131 -16.60 -8.01 3.96
C THR A 131 -16.01 -6.82 3.19
N ASP A 132 -15.88 -5.65 3.83
CA ASP A 132 -15.21 -4.48 3.24
C ASP A 132 -13.75 -4.80 2.88
N LEU A 133 -13.02 -5.44 3.79
CA LEU A 133 -11.64 -5.86 3.56
C LEU A 133 -11.54 -6.83 2.37
N SER A 134 -12.47 -7.76 2.22
CA SER A 134 -12.55 -8.67 1.06
C SER A 134 -12.68 -7.88 -0.25
N THR A 135 -13.66 -6.98 -0.34
CA THR A 135 -13.90 -6.17 -1.55
C THR A 135 -12.69 -5.30 -1.90
N ARG A 136 -12.02 -4.72 -0.89
CA ARG A 136 -10.80 -3.94 -1.08
C ARG A 136 -9.63 -4.81 -1.54
N THR A 137 -9.50 -6.02 -1.01
CA THR A 137 -8.47 -6.99 -1.40
C THR A 137 -8.65 -7.44 -2.85
N GLU A 138 -9.89 -7.72 -3.27
CA GLU A 138 -10.23 -8.04 -4.67
C GLU A 138 -9.94 -6.89 -5.63
N THR A 139 -10.34 -5.67 -5.24
CA THR A 139 -10.06 -4.45 -6.03
C THR A 139 -8.55 -4.22 -6.16
N GLN A 140 -7.80 -4.43 -5.08
CA GLN A 140 -6.35 -4.32 -5.07
C GLN A 140 -5.70 -5.37 -5.97
N ALA A 141 -6.16 -6.62 -5.94
CA ALA A 141 -5.67 -7.67 -6.83
C ALA A 141 -5.87 -7.31 -8.30
N SER A 142 -7.06 -6.80 -8.66
CA SER A 142 -7.35 -6.31 -10.02
C SER A 142 -6.44 -5.15 -10.41
N GLY A 143 -6.22 -4.18 -9.51
CA GLY A 143 -5.30 -3.06 -9.72
C GLY A 143 -3.85 -3.49 -9.90
N LEU A 144 -3.39 -4.51 -9.16
CA LEU A 144 -2.07 -5.09 -9.30
C LEU A 144 -1.91 -5.78 -10.67
N GLN A 145 -2.92 -6.52 -11.12
CA GLN A 145 -2.92 -7.16 -12.45
C GLN A 145 -2.75 -6.12 -13.59
N GLN A 146 -3.51 -5.03 -13.53
CA GLN A 146 -3.43 -3.95 -14.52
C GLN A 146 -2.07 -3.22 -14.45
N THR A 147 -1.56 -3.01 -13.24
CA THR A 147 -0.25 -2.37 -13.03
C THR A 147 0.86 -3.26 -13.60
N ALA A 148 0.85 -4.57 -13.31
CA ALA A 148 1.81 -5.53 -13.85
C ALA A 148 1.81 -5.54 -15.39
N SER A 149 0.63 -5.60 -16.02
CA SER A 149 0.53 -5.52 -17.49
C SER A 149 1.06 -4.20 -18.05
N SER A 150 0.81 -3.08 -17.36
CA SER A 150 1.36 -1.77 -17.74
C SER A 150 2.89 -1.74 -17.61
N MET A 151 3.44 -2.38 -16.57
CA MET A 151 4.88 -2.50 -16.37
C MET A 151 5.55 -3.37 -17.43
N GLU A 152 4.92 -4.45 -17.88
CA GLU A 152 5.41 -5.26 -19.02
C GLU A 152 5.49 -4.43 -20.30
N GLN A 153 4.42 -3.66 -20.61
CA GLN A 153 4.41 -2.78 -21.78
C GLN A 153 5.49 -1.68 -21.68
N LEU A 154 5.65 -1.08 -20.49
CA LEU A 154 6.71 -0.10 -20.23
C LEU A 154 8.10 -0.73 -20.40
N THR A 155 8.32 -1.93 -19.88
CA THR A 155 9.59 -2.67 -20.04
C THR A 155 9.91 -2.88 -21.51
N SER A 156 8.93 -3.33 -22.29
CA SER A 156 9.07 -3.52 -23.74
C SER A 156 9.43 -2.22 -24.45
N THR A 157 8.76 -1.12 -24.10
CA THR A 157 8.98 0.19 -24.72
C THR A 157 10.36 0.75 -24.38
N VAL A 158 10.81 0.62 -23.12
CA VAL A 158 12.15 1.05 -22.68
C VAL A 158 13.23 0.24 -23.39
N ARG A 159 13.05 -1.07 -23.54
CA ARG A 159 13.97 -1.92 -24.30
C ARG A 159 14.04 -1.51 -25.77
N GLN A 160 12.89 -1.28 -26.40
CA GLN A 160 12.83 -0.80 -27.78
C GLN A 160 13.53 0.56 -27.94
N ASN A 161 13.39 1.48 -26.97
CA ASN A 161 14.09 2.76 -26.98
C ASN A 161 15.62 2.60 -26.90
N ALA A 162 16.12 1.69 -26.07
CA ALA A 162 17.53 1.38 -25.98
C ALA A 162 18.07 0.83 -27.32
N ASP A 163 17.35 -0.11 -27.93
CA ASP A 163 17.70 -0.70 -29.23
C ASP A 163 17.67 0.35 -30.34
N ASN A 164 16.64 1.21 -30.37
CA ASN A 164 16.53 2.32 -31.32
C ASN A 164 17.66 3.33 -31.17
N ALA A 165 18.05 3.69 -29.94
CA ALA A 165 19.16 4.59 -29.69
C ALA A 165 20.49 3.99 -30.19
N GLN A 166 20.69 2.68 -30.00
CA GLN A 166 21.86 1.98 -30.54
C GLN A 166 21.87 1.96 -32.07
N GLN A 167 20.74 1.66 -32.72
CA GLN A 167 20.63 1.69 -34.18
C GLN A 167 20.85 3.10 -34.74
N ALA A 168 20.25 4.11 -34.13
CA ALA A 168 20.45 5.51 -34.50
C ALA A 168 21.92 5.90 -34.37
N ASN A 169 22.61 5.50 -33.29
CA ASN A 169 24.03 5.73 -33.13
C ASN A 169 24.87 5.14 -34.28
N GLN A 170 24.54 3.92 -34.73
CA GLN A 170 25.22 3.30 -35.88
C GLN A 170 25.03 4.09 -37.18
N LEU A 171 23.81 4.58 -37.43
CA LEU A 171 23.50 5.40 -38.60
C LEU A 171 24.24 6.74 -38.56
N VAL A 172 24.31 7.36 -37.39
CA VAL A 172 25.01 8.63 -37.16
C VAL A 172 26.52 8.48 -37.37
N VAL A 173 27.13 7.38 -36.92
CA VAL A 173 28.54 7.06 -37.21
C VAL A 173 28.77 6.94 -38.72
N SER A 174 27.89 6.25 -39.44
CA SER A 174 27.99 6.16 -40.91
C SER A 174 27.83 7.51 -41.59
N ALA A 175 26.93 8.37 -41.11
CA ALA A 175 26.75 9.72 -41.64
C ALA A 175 27.98 10.61 -41.37
N SER A 176 28.61 10.46 -40.19
CA SER A 176 29.85 11.15 -39.84
C SER A 176 30.99 10.81 -40.81
N ASP A 177 31.12 9.53 -41.18
CA ASP A 177 32.13 9.08 -42.15
C ASP A 177 31.90 9.68 -43.54
N VAL A 178 30.65 9.73 -44.00
CA VAL A 178 30.29 10.36 -45.29
C VAL A 178 30.58 11.86 -45.25
N ALA A 179 30.22 12.57 -44.18
CA ALA A 179 30.49 13.99 -44.02
C ALA A 179 32.00 14.28 -43.98
N SER A 180 32.78 13.45 -43.29
CA SER A 180 34.25 13.56 -43.25
C SER A 180 34.87 13.43 -44.63
N ARG A 181 34.49 12.40 -45.40
CA ARG A 181 34.94 12.23 -46.78
C ARG A 181 34.49 13.38 -47.68
N GLY A 182 33.28 13.91 -47.46
CA GLY A 182 32.80 15.12 -48.14
C GLY A 182 33.69 16.33 -47.90
N GLY A 183 34.10 16.57 -46.66
CA GLY A 183 35.03 17.65 -46.28
C GLY A 183 36.42 17.51 -46.92
N GLU A 184 36.97 16.28 -46.96
CA GLU A 184 38.24 16.00 -47.65
C GLU A 184 38.15 16.32 -49.16
N VAL A 185 37.07 15.91 -49.83
CA VAL A 185 36.85 16.22 -51.25
C VAL A 185 36.74 17.72 -51.48
N MET A 186 36.02 18.47 -50.62
CA MET A 186 35.95 19.93 -50.74
C MET A 186 37.34 20.57 -50.62
N THR A 187 38.16 20.11 -49.67
CA THR A 187 39.54 20.60 -49.51
C THR A 187 40.39 20.36 -50.77
N GLN A 188 40.23 19.20 -51.40
CA GLN A 188 40.92 18.88 -52.64
C GLN A 188 40.45 19.75 -53.83
N VAL A 189 39.14 20.06 -53.89
CA VAL A 189 38.58 20.96 -54.91
C VAL A 189 39.11 22.39 -54.73
N VAL A 190 39.18 22.90 -53.48
CA VAL A 190 39.77 24.23 -53.18
C VAL A 190 41.23 24.29 -53.64
N SER A 191 42.03 23.26 -53.33
CA SER A 191 43.42 23.17 -53.80
C SER A 191 43.50 23.25 -55.33
N THR A 192 42.64 22.50 -56.03
CA THR A 192 42.62 22.48 -57.50
C THR A 192 42.21 23.84 -58.08
N MET A 193 41.23 24.52 -57.48
CA MET A 193 40.82 25.86 -57.91
C MET A 193 41.93 26.90 -57.72
N ASN A 194 42.71 26.79 -56.64
CA ASN A 194 43.88 27.64 -56.41
C ASN A 194 44.97 27.41 -57.48
N ASP A 195 45.21 26.16 -57.87
CA ASP A 195 46.15 25.82 -58.95
C ASP A 195 45.68 26.36 -60.32
N ILE A 196 44.37 26.28 -60.60
CA ILE A 196 43.75 26.85 -61.80
C ILE A 196 43.90 28.38 -61.79
N ASN A 197 43.62 29.06 -60.66
CA ASN A 197 43.75 30.51 -60.53
C ASN A 197 45.21 30.96 -60.76
N SER A 198 46.18 30.26 -60.14
CA SER A 198 47.61 30.49 -60.35
C SER A 198 48.01 30.31 -61.82
N SER A 199 47.51 29.27 -62.48
CA SER A 199 47.77 29.00 -63.89
C SER A 199 47.16 30.08 -64.80
N ALA A 200 45.93 30.52 -64.52
CA ALA A 200 45.26 31.58 -65.27
C ALA A 200 45.99 32.93 -65.15
N ARG A 201 46.49 33.28 -63.95
CA ARG A 201 47.33 34.48 -63.75
C ARG A 201 48.61 34.43 -64.57
N LYS A 202 49.31 33.29 -64.59
CA LYS A 202 50.50 33.11 -65.45
C LYS A 202 50.18 33.29 -66.93
N ILE A 203 49.04 32.76 -67.39
CA ILE A 203 48.60 32.97 -68.78
C ILE A 203 48.35 34.47 -69.03
N ALA A 204 47.67 35.18 -68.12
CA ALA A 204 47.43 36.61 -68.24
C ALA A 204 48.73 37.41 -68.38
N ASP A 205 49.77 37.06 -67.61
CA ASP A 205 51.10 37.67 -67.68
C ASP A 205 51.76 37.42 -69.05
N ILE A 206 51.71 36.17 -69.55
CA ILE A 206 52.25 35.80 -70.87
C ILE A 206 51.53 36.58 -72.00
N ILE A 207 50.21 36.68 -71.93
CA ILE A 207 49.42 37.45 -72.90
C ILE A 207 49.79 38.94 -72.85
N GLY A 208 50.08 39.48 -71.67
CA GLY A 208 50.62 40.83 -71.51
C GLY A 208 51.96 41.03 -72.23
N VAL A 209 52.86 40.05 -72.17
CA VAL A 209 54.12 40.08 -72.94
C VAL A 209 53.86 40.00 -74.45
N ILE A 210 52.93 39.16 -74.90
CA ILE A 210 52.57 39.03 -76.34
C ILE A 210 51.99 40.34 -76.88
N ASP A 211 51.11 41.02 -76.13
CA ASP A 211 50.58 42.34 -76.50
C ASP A 211 51.72 43.38 -76.60
N GLY A 212 52.68 43.33 -75.68
CA GLY A 212 53.91 44.13 -75.74
C GLY A 212 54.76 43.86 -76.99
N ILE A 213 54.94 42.59 -77.37
CA ILE A 213 55.64 42.20 -78.61
C ILE A 213 54.89 42.69 -79.84
N ALA A 214 53.57 42.56 -79.87
CA ALA A 214 52.73 43.04 -80.97
C ALA A 214 52.84 44.56 -81.12
N PHE A 215 52.84 45.30 -80.00
CA PHE A 215 53.05 46.75 -80.00
C PHE A 215 54.44 47.13 -80.54
N GLN A 216 55.50 46.49 -80.06
CA GLN A 216 56.87 46.72 -80.55
C GLN A 216 56.98 46.42 -82.05
N THR A 217 56.40 45.31 -82.52
CA THR A 217 56.39 44.92 -83.93
C THR A 217 55.65 45.94 -84.79
N ASN A 218 54.53 46.49 -84.31
CA ASN A 218 53.79 47.54 -84.99
C ASN A 218 54.61 48.84 -85.12
N ILE A 219 55.39 49.22 -84.10
CA ILE A 219 56.30 50.37 -84.16
C ILE A 219 57.47 50.11 -85.13
N LEU A 220 58.09 48.93 -85.07
CA LEU A 220 59.15 48.51 -86.00
C LEU A 220 58.67 48.53 -87.45
N ALA A 221 57.48 48.00 -87.72
CA ALA A 221 56.88 47.98 -89.05
C ALA A 221 56.54 49.39 -89.55
N LEU A 222 56.07 50.28 -88.67
CA LEU A 222 55.86 51.69 -88.99
C LEU A 222 57.17 52.38 -89.38
N ASN A 223 58.23 52.20 -88.58
CA ASN A 223 59.55 52.76 -88.87
C ASN A 223 60.10 52.24 -90.20
N ALA A 224 59.94 50.94 -90.48
CA ALA A 224 60.34 50.33 -91.74
C ALA A 224 59.55 50.88 -92.94
N ALA A 225 58.24 51.10 -92.79
CA ALA A 225 57.41 51.71 -93.83
C ALA A 225 57.82 53.16 -94.12
N VAL A 226 58.20 53.92 -93.10
CA VAL A 226 58.72 55.30 -93.24
C VAL A 226 60.05 55.30 -94.00
N GLU A 227 60.99 54.42 -93.63
CA GLU A 227 62.29 54.35 -94.30
C GLU A 227 62.17 53.83 -95.75
N ALA A 228 61.26 52.89 -95.99
CA ALA A 228 60.94 52.41 -97.34
C ALA A 228 60.34 53.53 -98.22
N ALA A 229 59.48 54.39 -97.67
CA ALA A 229 58.97 55.57 -98.37
C ALA A 229 60.09 56.58 -98.68
N ARG A 230 61.09 56.70 -97.80
CA ARG A 230 62.26 57.56 -97.96
C ARG A 230 63.19 57.10 -99.09
N ALA A 231 63.26 55.80 -99.36
CA ALA A 231 64.04 55.19 -100.44
C ALA A 231 63.38 55.31 -101.84
N GLY A 232 62.17 55.88 -101.95
CA GLY A 232 61.48 56.10 -103.22
C GLY A 232 61.09 54.82 -103.95
N GLU A 233 61.26 54.77 -105.27
CA GLU A 233 60.88 53.61 -106.11
C GLU A 233 61.61 52.31 -105.73
N GLN A 234 62.82 52.38 -105.18
CA GLN A 234 63.60 51.21 -104.76
C GLN A 234 63.05 50.58 -103.46
N GLY A 235 62.28 51.33 -102.66
CA GLY A 235 61.69 50.88 -101.41
C GLY A 235 60.28 50.31 -101.52
N ARG A 236 59.65 50.34 -102.71
CA ARG A 236 58.24 49.97 -102.91
C ARG A 236 57.89 48.57 -102.41
N GLY A 237 58.73 47.57 -102.69
CA GLY A 237 58.53 46.20 -102.21
C GLY A 237 58.63 46.08 -100.68
N PHE A 238 59.58 46.79 -100.06
CA PHE A 238 59.74 46.85 -98.61
C PHE A 238 58.57 47.55 -97.92
N ALA A 239 58.01 48.60 -98.53
CA ALA A 239 56.85 49.30 -97.98
C ALA A 239 55.60 48.40 -97.88
N VAL A 240 55.38 47.52 -98.87
CA VAL A 240 54.27 46.55 -98.85
C VAL A 240 54.46 45.52 -97.74
N VAL A 241 55.66 44.95 -97.62
CA VAL A 241 55.98 43.99 -96.53
C VAL A 241 55.83 44.66 -95.16
N ALA A 242 56.31 45.89 -95.00
CA ALA A 242 56.15 46.64 -93.75
C ALA A 242 54.67 46.90 -93.41
N GLY A 243 53.83 47.19 -94.42
CA GLY A 243 52.38 47.30 -94.25
C GLY A 243 51.72 45.99 -93.79
N GLU A 244 52.10 44.85 -94.37
CA GLU A 244 51.58 43.54 -94.00
C GLU A 244 52.01 43.12 -92.59
N VAL A 245 53.29 43.32 -92.24
CA VAL A 245 53.81 43.09 -90.88
C VAL A 245 53.07 43.96 -89.86
N ARG A 246 52.77 45.22 -90.21
CA ARG A 246 52.00 46.12 -89.35
C ARG A 246 50.57 45.61 -89.15
N ASN A 247 49.90 45.16 -90.22
CA ASN A 247 48.56 44.60 -90.12
C ASN A 247 48.54 43.34 -89.23
N LEU A 248 49.52 42.44 -89.42
CA LEU A 248 49.67 41.23 -88.60
C LEU A 248 49.92 41.56 -87.12
N ALA A 249 50.73 42.59 -86.84
CA ALA A 249 50.96 43.07 -85.48
C ALA A 249 49.68 43.63 -84.84
N GLN A 250 48.89 44.43 -85.56
CA GLN A 250 47.59 44.92 -85.07
C GLN A 250 46.58 43.79 -84.82
N ARG A 251 46.53 42.78 -85.71
CA ARG A 251 45.71 41.57 -85.51
C ARG A 251 46.15 40.76 -84.29
N SER A 252 47.45 40.63 -84.07
CA SER A 252 48.01 39.93 -82.90
C SER A 252 47.66 40.66 -81.60
N ALA A 253 47.76 41.99 -81.57
CA ALA A 253 47.36 42.80 -80.42
C ALA A 253 45.85 42.67 -80.11
N ALA A 254 45.00 42.69 -81.16
CA ALA A 254 43.57 42.50 -81.00
C ALA A 254 43.25 41.11 -80.40
N ALA A 255 43.86 40.05 -80.93
CA ALA A 255 43.70 38.69 -80.40
C ALA A 255 44.23 38.55 -78.97
N ALA A 256 45.40 39.14 -78.67
CA ALA A 256 45.95 39.14 -77.31
C ALA A 256 44.98 39.82 -76.32
N LYS A 257 44.36 40.95 -76.71
CA LYS A 257 43.37 41.64 -75.88
C LYS A 257 42.11 40.80 -75.65
N GLU A 258 41.62 40.09 -76.67
CA GLU A 258 40.47 39.19 -76.56
C GLU A 258 40.77 38.01 -75.61
N ILE A 259 41.93 37.38 -75.75
CA ILE A 259 42.38 36.32 -74.83
C ILE A 259 42.50 36.85 -73.40
N LYS A 260 43.05 38.06 -73.23
CA LYS A 260 43.19 38.69 -71.90
C LYS A 260 41.83 38.87 -71.22
N THR A 261 40.80 39.29 -71.95
CA THR A 261 39.43 39.39 -71.44
C THR A 261 38.89 38.02 -71.02
N LEU A 262 39.01 36.99 -71.87
CA LEU A 262 38.54 35.63 -71.58
C LEU A 262 39.24 35.01 -70.35
N ILE A 263 40.54 35.28 -70.18
CA ILE A 263 41.30 34.84 -69.01
C ILE A 263 40.84 35.60 -67.76
N GLY A 264 40.59 36.91 -67.86
CA GLY A 264 39.99 37.69 -66.77
C GLY A 264 38.65 37.10 -66.31
N ASP A 265 37.73 36.87 -67.24
CA ASP A 265 36.44 36.25 -66.95
C ASP A 265 36.58 34.86 -66.31
N SER A 266 37.61 34.10 -66.71
CA SER A 266 37.90 32.78 -66.14
C SER A 266 38.43 32.88 -64.71
N VAL A 267 39.30 33.86 -64.41
CA VAL A 267 39.80 34.12 -63.05
C VAL A 267 38.64 34.48 -62.12
N ASP A 268 37.76 35.38 -62.55
CA ASP A 268 36.61 35.83 -61.75
C ASP A 268 35.65 34.66 -61.44
N LYS A 269 35.42 33.77 -62.42
CA LYS A 269 34.60 32.56 -62.24
C LYS A 269 35.25 31.56 -61.29
N VAL A 270 36.56 31.35 -61.39
CA VAL A 270 37.31 30.46 -60.49
C VAL A 270 37.28 31.00 -59.07
N GLU A 271 37.50 32.30 -58.86
CA GLU A 271 37.44 32.94 -57.54
C GLU A 271 36.04 32.82 -56.91
N THR A 272 34.99 33.01 -57.71
CA THR A 272 33.62 32.77 -57.27
C THR A 272 33.39 31.29 -56.90
N GLY A 273 33.92 30.37 -57.71
CA GLY A 273 33.87 28.93 -57.46
C GLY A 273 34.57 28.54 -56.16
N THR A 274 35.79 29.03 -55.92
CA THR A 274 36.55 28.79 -54.69
C THR A 274 35.73 29.19 -53.47
N ARG A 275 35.12 30.39 -53.48
CA ARG A 275 34.31 30.86 -52.35
C ARG A 275 33.09 29.97 -52.08
N LEU A 276 32.43 29.47 -53.12
CA LEU A 276 31.28 28.55 -52.97
C LEU A 276 31.71 27.20 -52.39
N VAL A 277 32.87 26.68 -52.81
CA VAL A 277 33.42 25.42 -52.30
C VAL A 277 33.90 25.58 -50.86
N ASP A 278 34.54 26.70 -50.51
CA ASP A 278 34.91 27.00 -49.11
C ASP A 278 33.67 27.03 -48.21
N GLN A 279 32.59 27.67 -48.65
CA GLN A 279 31.32 27.69 -47.93
C GLN A 279 30.69 26.28 -47.81
N ALA A 280 30.79 25.47 -48.86
CA ALA A 280 30.36 24.08 -48.80
C ALA A 280 31.20 23.25 -47.81
N GLY A 281 32.51 23.51 -47.75
CA GLY A 281 33.43 22.94 -46.77
C GLY A 281 33.05 23.30 -45.34
N SER A 282 32.81 24.57 -45.04
CA SER A 282 32.38 25.01 -43.70
C SER A 282 31.02 24.40 -43.31
N THR A 283 30.11 24.22 -44.26
CA THR A 283 28.83 23.54 -44.03
C THR A 283 29.03 22.06 -43.66
N MET A 284 30.02 21.38 -44.24
CA MET A 284 30.36 20.01 -43.85
C MET A 284 30.91 19.92 -42.42
N ASP A 285 31.71 20.91 -42.00
CA ASP A 285 32.19 21.01 -40.61
C ASP A 285 31.03 21.21 -39.61
N GLU A 286 30.05 22.05 -39.96
CA GLU A 286 28.84 22.24 -39.15
C GLU A 286 27.99 20.95 -39.05
N ILE A 287 27.88 20.20 -40.15
CA ILE A 287 27.22 18.89 -40.16
C ILE A 287 27.96 17.91 -39.23
N LEU A 288 29.30 17.84 -39.31
CA LEU A 288 30.12 17.01 -38.44
C LEU A 288 29.93 17.36 -36.96
N ALA A 289 29.86 18.65 -36.61
CA ALA A 289 29.58 19.10 -35.25
C ALA A 289 28.19 18.65 -34.78
N SER A 290 27.16 18.80 -35.63
CA SER A 290 25.79 18.39 -35.33
C SER A 290 25.66 16.88 -35.15
N VAL A 291 26.31 16.09 -36.00
CA VAL A 291 26.35 14.62 -35.92
C VAL A 291 26.99 14.14 -34.62
N ARG A 292 28.06 14.79 -34.15
CA ARG A 292 28.67 14.51 -32.84
C ARG A 292 27.70 14.79 -31.69
N GLN A 293 26.92 15.87 -31.77
CA GLN A 293 25.91 16.17 -30.77
C GLN A 293 24.80 15.11 -30.74
N VAL A 294 24.33 14.65 -31.90
CA VAL A 294 23.33 13.55 -31.98
C VAL A 294 23.90 12.25 -31.39
N THR A 295 25.17 11.93 -31.67
CA THR A 295 25.87 10.77 -31.07
C THR A 295 25.84 10.84 -29.55
N HIS A 296 26.14 12.01 -28.97
CA HIS A 296 26.10 12.21 -27.53
C HIS A 296 24.70 11.99 -26.95
N ILE A 297 23.66 12.56 -27.57
CA ILE A 297 22.26 12.39 -27.15
C ILE A 297 21.85 10.90 -27.20
N MET A 298 22.21 10.18 -28.27
CA MET A 298 21.90 8.75 -28.37
C MET A 298 22.58 7.93 -27.26
N SER A 299 23.81 8.29 -26.88
CA SER A 299 24.49 7.67 -25.74
C SER A 299 23.77 7.95 -24.43
N GLU A 300 23.33 9.18 -24.19
CA GLU A 300 22.57 9.55 -22.98
C GLU A 300 21.23 8.80 -22.92
N ILE A 301 20.49 8.70 -24.03
CA ILE A 301 19.24 7.92 -24.11
C ILE A 301 19.49 6.44 -23.79
N SER A 302 20.57 5.85 -24.28
CA SER A 302 20.93 4.46 -23.99
C SER A 302 21.23 4.23 -22.51
N VAL A 303 21.96 5.16 -21.87
CA VAL A 303 22.22 5.12 -20.42
C VAL A 303 20.93 5.28 -19.62
N ALA A 304 20.12 6.30 -19.94
CA ALA A 304 18.85 6.54 -19.26
C ALA A 304 17.87 5.36 -19.41
N SER A 305 17.81 4.74 -20.60
CA SER A 305 16.95 3.57 -20.84
C SER A 305 17.40 2.36 -20.01
N ARG A 306 18.71 2.16 -19.82
CA ARG A 306 19.23 1.09 -18.94
C ARG A 306 18.87 1.34 -17.47
N GLU A 307 19.00 2.58 -17.02
CA GLU A 307 18.61 2.97 -15.66
C GLU A 307 17.09 2.81 -15.43
N GLN A 308 16.27 3.23 -16.39
CA GLN A 308 14.83 2.99 -16.37
C GLN A 308 14.48 1.51 -16.30
N SER A 309 15.18 0.66 -17.07
CA SER A 309 14.97 -0.80 -17.02
C SER A 309 15.25 -1.37 -15.62
N ALA A 310 16.35 -0.95 -14.99
CA ALA A 310 16.67 -1.36 -13.62
C ALA A 310 15.63 -0.86 -12.60
N GLY A 311 15.15 0.37 -12.76
CA GLY A 311 14.06 0.94 -11.95
C GLY A 311 12.75 0.14 -12.10
N ILE A 312 12.41 -0.25 -13.32
CA ILE A 312 11.24 -1.08 -13.62
C ILE A 312 11.35 -2.46 -12.96
N GLU A 313 12.51 -3.11 -13.00
CA GLU A 313 12.74 -4.39 -12.30
C GLU A 313 12.51 -4.27 -10.79
N GLN A 314 12.90 -3.15 -10.18
CA GLN A 314 12.62 -2.90 -8.76
C GLN A 314 11.13 -2.70 -8.48
N VAL A 315 10.41 -2.01 -9.36
CA VAL A 315 8.96 -1.85 -9.26
C VAL A 315 8.26 -3.22 -9.41
N ASN A 316 8.69 -4.06 -10.35
CA ASN A 316 8.14 -5.41 -10.51
C ASN A 316 8.30 -6.25 -9.24
N ARG A 317 9.48 -6.25 -8.61
CA ARG A 317 9.67 -6.92 -7.30
C ARG A 317 8.74 -6.39 -6.21
N SER A 318 8.46 -5.09 -6.23
CA SER A 318 7.52 -4.48 -5.27
C SER A 318 6.08 -4.93 -5.53
N ILE A 319 5.69 -5.06 -6.81
CA ILE A 319 4.39 -5.58 -7.22
C ILE A 319 4.23 -7.04 -6.79
N GLU A 320 5.26 -7.89 -6.98
CA GLU A 320 5.26 -9.28 -6.51
C GLU A 320 5.05 -9.38 -4.99
N GLN A 321 5.72 -8.52 -4.21
CA GLN A 321 5.54 -8.46 -2.76
C GLN A 321 4.12 -7.99 -2.38
N MET A 322 3.57 -7.02 -3.10
CA MET A 322 2.20 -6.57 -2.89
C MET A 322 1.20 -7.67 -3.21
N ASP A 323 1.40 -8.42 -4.31
CA ASP A 323 0.56 -9.56 -4.68
C ASP A 323 0.58 -10.64 -3.60
N SER A 324 1.76 -11.03 -3.11
CA SER A 324 1.88 -11.96 -1.99
C SER A 324 1.15 -11.47 -0.73
N SER A 325 1.21 -10.17 -0.43
CA SER A 325 0.51 -9.59 0.72
C SER A 325 -1.01 -9.55 0.50
N THR A 326 -1.46 -9.29 -0.73
CA THR A 326 -2.88 -9.33 -1.12
C THR A 326 -3.44 -10.75 -1.00
N GLN A 327 -2.69 -11.78 -1.42
CA GLN A 327 -3.07 -13.18 -1.22
C GLN A 327 -3.14 -13.55 0.27
N GLN A 328 -2.18 -13.08 1.07
CA GLN A 328 -2.21 -13.29 2.52
C GLN A 328 -3.41 -12.61 3.17
N ASN A 329 -3.76 -11.39 2.73
CA ASN A 329 -4.95 -10.70 3.19
C ASN A 329 -6.23 -11.47 2.86
N ALA A 330 -6.34 -12.05 1.65
CA ALA A 330 -7.47 -12.90 1.29
C ALA A 330 -7.61 -14.11 2.23
N ALA A 331 -6.49 -14.78 2.55
CA ALA A 331 -6.49 -15.89 3.51
C ALA A 331 -6.88 -15.43 4.93
N LEU A 332 -6.38 -14.27 5.37
CA LEU A 332 -6.73 -13.68 6.67
C LEU A 332 -8.21 -13.30 6.74
N VAL A 333 -8.78 -12.79 5.63
CA VAL A 333 -10.21 -12.49 5.52
C VAL A 333 -11.05 -13.76 5.71
N GLU A 334 -10.70 -14.86 5.06
CA GLU A 334 -11.41 -16.13 5.25
C GLU A 334 -11.32 -16.62 6.71
N GLN A 335 -10.13 -16.55 7.31
CA GLN A 335 -9.92 -16.94 8.72
C GLN A 335 -10.71 -16.05 9.69
N ALA A 336 -10.71 -14.73 9.48
CA ALA A 336 -11.44 -13.77 10.30
C ALA A 336 -12.96 -13.94 10.18
N ALA A 337 -13.47 -14.25 8.98
CA ALA A 337 -14.88 -14.59 8.77
C ALA A 337 -15.27 -15.82 9.59
N ALA A 338 -14.47 -16.90 9.51
CA ALA A 338 -14.72 -18.13 10.26
C ALA A 338 -14.67 -17.91 11.78
N ALA A 339 -13.68 -17.15 12.26
CA ALA A 339 -13.55 -16.81 13.67
C ALA A 339 -14.74 -15.97 14.18
N SER A 340 -15.17 -14.97 13.42
CA SER A 340 -16.33 -14.12 13.75
C SER A 340 -17.63 -14.93 13.81
N HIS A 341 -17.82 -15.86 12.86
CA HIS A 341 -18.96 -16.78 12.89
C HIS A 341 -18.94 -17.66 14.14
N SER A 342 -17.78 -18.23 14.49
CA SER A 342 -17.64 -19.07 15.68
C SER A 342 -17.89 -18.29 16.99
N LEU A 343 -17.44 -17.03 17.07
CA LEU A 343 -17.71 -16.18 18.23
C LEU A 343 -19.20 -15.87 18.37
N ARG A 344 -19.87 -15.55 17.26
CA ARG A 344 -21.33 -15.33 17.24
C ARG A 344 -22.09 -16.57 17.69
N ASP A 345 -21.72 -17.76 17.20
CA ASP A 345 -22.35 -19.02 17.60
C ASP A 345 -22.12 -19.31 19.09
N GLN A 346 -20.93 -19.00 19.61
CA GLN A 346 -20.61 -19.18 21.03
C GLN A 346 -21.40 -18.20 21.91
N SER A 347 -21.54 -16.94 21.50
CA SER A 347 -22.43 -15.97 22.15
C SER A 347 -23.88 -16.45 22.17
N HIS A 348 -24.40 -16.96 21.06
CA HIS A 348 -25.75 -17.48 20.99
C HIS A 348 -25.95 -18.66 21.96
N LYS A 349 -24.98 -19.60 22.01
CA LYS A 349 -25.01 -20.71 22.98
C LYS A 349 -24.98 -20.22 24.43
N LEU A 350 -24.18 -19.21 24.75
CA LEU A 350 -24.14 -18.61 26.10
C LEU A 350 -25.49 -17.97 26.45
N THR A 351 -26.07 -17.18 25.54
CA THR A 351 -27.38 -16.55 25.72
C THR A 351 -28.48 -17.59 25.94
N GLU A 352 -28.53 -18.66 25.15
CA GLU A 352 -29.49 -19.75 25.34
C GLU A 352 -29.26 -20.52 26.66
N ALA A 353 -27.99 -20.75 27.06
CA ALA A 353 -27.68 -21.41 28.33
C ALA A 353 -28.15 -20.60 29.55
N VAL A 354 -28.04 -19.27 29.49
CA VAL A 354 -28.50 -18.40 30.58
C VAL A 354 -29.99 -18.10 30.54
N LYS A 355 -30.67 -18.34 29.42
CA LYS A 355 -32.12 -18.10 29.21
C LYS A 355 -33.01 -18.92 30.14
N VAL A 356 -32.52 -20.07 30.62
CA VAL A 356 -33.20 -20.89 31.64
C VAL A 356 -33.40 -20.11 32.94
N PHE A 357 -32.50 -19.16 33.24
CA PHE A 357 -32.60 -18.31 34.42
C PHE A 357 -33.52 -17.11 34.15
N LYS A 358 -34.63 -17.05 34.87
CA LYS A 358 -35.56 -15.92 34.83
C LYS A 358 -34.98 -14.76 35.62
N LEU A 359 -34.55 -13.73 34.91
CA LEU A 359 -34.16 -12.44 35.48
C LEU A 359 -35.43 -11.59 35.68
N ALA A 360 -35.48 -10.79 36.73
CA ALA A 360 -36.59 -9.84 36.91
C ALA A 360 -36.64 -8.89 35.70
N ALA A 361 -37.84 -8.65 35.17
CA ALA A 361 -38.08 -7.74 34.05
C ALA A 361 -37.71 -6.30 34.41
#